data_AF-A0A9R0WZZ9-F1
#
_entry.id   AF-A0A9R0WZZ9-F1
#
_cell.length_a   1.000
_cell.length_b   1.000
_cell.length_c   1.000
_cell.angle_alpha   90.00
_cell.angle_beta   90.00
_cell.angle_gamma   90.00
#
_symmetry.space_group_name_H-M   'P 1'
#
loop_
_entity.id
_entity.type
_entity.pdbx_description
1 polymer ?
#
loop_
_entity_poly.entity_id
_entity_poly.type
_entity_poly.pdbx_seq_one_letter_code
_entity_poly.pdbx_strand_id
1 'polypeptide(L)'
;MRSRLSHCFWLLVALCFLSRRAAAAPRLPVRAVNLGGWLVTEGWILPSLFDGIPNKDLLDGTQLQFKSVTQNGYVAAEKGGGAGLVANRSQASGWETFKLWRINETTFNLKVFGNQFVGVQSDGSVVATATSPGKSETFRLVRNAGQNRMRIMAANRLFLQANKDSTVTADYGKSTSWGDDDPSVFAVTRVTGLQGEYQICNGYGTAKATPILKNHWSTYIVEDDFRFISESGLTAVRIPVGWWIASDPSPPAPYIGGSLQTLDKAFKWAEEYNLGVIIDLHAAPGSQNPFEHSASKDGSQDWGTSAANIAQTVQVIDFLASRYAASPSLLAMELLNEPLAPGASLESLKTYYRDGYNAVRKHSSEAYVIMSNRLSSPDPTELLEFAGGLPRAVIDVHYYVLFNSMFDTFTVQQNIDFIKTNYSSALSTVTKPNGWLSGRCPMQRRKSFKCLQMHRWMCMGRQHLDGLTGLSRM
;
A
#
# COMPACT_ATOMS: atom_id res chain seq x y z
N MET A 1 -38.08 -45.78 54.80
CA MET A 1 -36.66 -46.22 54.77
C MET A 1 -36.52 -47.24 53.64
N ARG A 2 -35.70 -47.15 52.58
CA ARG A 2 -34.67 -46.23 52.08
C ARG A 2 -34.75 -46.29 50.53
N SER A 3 -35.21 -45.22 49.89
CA SER A 3 -34.52 -44.41 48.85
C SER A 3 -33.58 -45.20 47.92
N ARG A 4 -33.96 -45.45 46.66
CA ARG A 4 -33.84 -44.51 45.53
C ARG A 4 -32.43 -43.91 45.40
N LEU A 5 -31.48 -44.66 44.84
CA LEU A 5 -30.18 -44.16 44.36
C LEU A 5 -29.60 -45.16 43.36
N SER A 6 -30.00 -45.10 42.09
CA SER A 6 -29.20 -45.73 41.01
C SER A 6 -29.45 -45.18 39.60
N HIS A 7 -30.27 -44.14 39.42
CA HIS A 7 -30.60 -43.60 38.09
C HIS A 7 -30.06 -42.18 37.82
N CYS A 8 -29.22 -41.63 38.70
CA CYS A 8 -28.67 -40.27 38.55
C CYS A 8 -27.24 -40.18 38.00
N PHE A 9 -26.55 -41.31 37.74
CA PHE A 9 -25.12 -41.24 37.37
C PHE A 9 -24.83 -41.18 35.86
N TRP A 10 -25.83 -41.39 35.00
CA TRP A 10 -25.68 -41.31 33.54
C TRP A 10 -26.30 -40.07 32.88
N LEU A 11 -26.79 -39.11 33.69
CA LEU A 11 -27.37 -37.85 33.20
C LEU A 11 -26.51 -36.61 33.50
N LEU A 12 -25.34 -36.78 34.14
CA LEU A 12 -24.44 -35.69 34.51
C LEU A 12 -23.15 -35.60 33.68
N VAL A 13 -22.93 -36.50 32.72
CA VAL A 13 -21.78 -36.42 31.77
C VAL A 13 -22.20 -35.85 30.39
N ALA A 14 -23.49 -35.57 30.18
CA ALA A 14 -24.01 -35.10 28.89
C ALA A 14 -24.21 -33.57 28.79
N LEU A 15 -23.76 -32.77 29.78
CA LEU A 15 -24.03 -31.32 29.83
C LEU A 15 -22.78 -30.43 29.90
N CYS A 16 -21.58 -30.98 29.70
CA CYS A 16 -20.36 -30.19 29.48
C CYS A 16 -19.97 -30.07 28.01
N PHE A 17 -20.92 -30.22 27.08
CA PHE A 17 -20.82 -29.45 25.85
C PHE A 17 -21.06 -28.00 26.23
N LEU A 18 -19.98 -27.31 26.61
CA LEU A 18 -19.89 -25.86 26.51
C LEU A 18 -20.51 -25.49 25.17
N SER A 19 -21.75 -24.99 25.21
CA SER A 19 -22.27 -24.21 24.12
C SER A 19 -21.30 -23.05 23.99
N ARG A 20 -20.31 -23.17 23.10
CA ARG A 20 -19.69 -21.99 22.49
C ARG A 20 -20.88 -21.28 21.87
N ARG A 21 -21.47 -20.33 22.62
CA ARG A 21 -22.38 -19.36 22.03
C ARG A 21 -21.61 -18.82 20.85
N ALA A 22 -22.13 -19.03 19.63
CA ALA A 22 -21.60 -18.36 18.46
C ALA A 22 -21.45 -16.89 18.85
N ALA A 23 -20.23 -16.37 18.74
CA ALA A 23 -19.95 -14.98 19.05
C ALA A 23 -20.96 -14.14 18.28
N ALA A 24 -21.80 -13.39 19.00
CA ALA A 24 -22.78 -12.53 18.34
C ALA A 24 -21.99 -11.42 17.64
N ALA A 25 -22.28 -11.20 16.35
CA ALA A 25 -21.65 -10.14 15.58
C ALA A 25 -21.64 -8.82 16.38
N PRO A 26 -20.53 -8.06 16.39
CA PRO A 26 -20.39 -6.84 17.17
C PRO A 26 -21.61 -5.91 17.03
N ARG A 27 -22.23 -5.54 18.15
CA ARG A 27 -23.32 -4.56 18.14
C ARG A 27 -22.77 -3.22 17.68
N LEU A 28 -23.49 -2.58 16.75
CA LEU A 28 -23.21 -1.21 16.36
C LEU A 28 -23.39 -0.26 17.56
N PRO A 29 -22.55 0.78 17.69
CA PRO A 29 -21.47 1.16 16.77
C PRO A 29 -20.25 0.24 16.89
N VAL A 30 -19.64 -0.09 15.75
CA VAL A 30 -18.35 -0.78 15.71
C VAL A 30 -17.24 0.22 16.03
N ARG A 31 -16.33 -0.16 16.91
CA ARG A 31 -15.12 0.59 17.24
C ARG A 31 -13.94 -0.28 16.82
N ALA A 32 -13.39 0.03 15.66
CA ALA A 32 -12.29 -0.75 15.08
C ALA A 32 -10.96 -0.01 15.23
N VAL A 33 -9.86 -0.77 15.21
CA VAL A 33 -8.51 -0.22 15.00
C VAL A 33 -7.87 -0.81 13.75
N ASN A 34 -7.14 0.01 13.00
CA ASN A 34 -6.41 -0.43 11.82
C ASN A 34 -5.03 -1.00 12.21
N LEU A 35 -4.71 -2.19 11.70
CA LEU A 35 -3.43 -2.87 11.91
C LEU A 35 -2.49 -2.61 10.72
N GLY A 36 -2.27 -1.33 10.41
CA GLY A 36 -1.42 -0.86 9.30
C GLY A 36 0.05 -1.25 9.47
N GLY A 37 0.76 -1.40 8.34
CA GLY A 37 2.15 -1.85 8.32
C GLY A 37 2.38 -3.33 8.66
N TRP A 38 1.34 -4.14 8.92
CA TRP A 38 1.49 -5.56 9.28
C TRP A 38 1.58 -6.51 8.09
N LEU A 39 0.45 -6.86 7.46
CA LEU A 39 0.40 -7.78 6.30
C LEU A 39 0.56 -7.07 4.95
N VAL A 40 0.57 -5.75 4.97
CA VAL A 40 1.07 -4.87 3.90
C VAL A 40 2.01 -3.87 4.56
N THR A 41 3.28 -3.89 4.19
CA THR A 41 4.28 -3.03 4.83
C THR A 41 4.28 -1.60 4.27
N GLU A 42 4.45 -0.63 5.16
CA GLU A 42 4.51 0.81 4.84
C GLU A 42 5.74 1.43 5.49
N GLY A 43 6.64 2.00 4.69
CA GLY A 43 7.92 2.53 5.17
C GLY A 43 7.80 3.74 6.07
N TRP A 44 6.75 4.54 5.95
CA TRP A 44 6.50 5.66 6.87
C TRP A 44 6.04 5.20 8.27
N ILE A 45 5.51 3.97 8.39
CA ILE A 45 5.14 3.35 9.68
C ILE A 45 6.34 2.63 10.30
N LEU A 46 7.02 1.78 9.52
CA LEU A 46 8.18 1.02 9.99
C LEU A 46 9.39 1.15 9.03
N PRO A 47 10.10 2.30 9.06
CA PRO A 47 11.21 2.56 8.14
C PRO A 47 12.37 1.54 8.26
N SER A 48 12.55 0.98 9.46
CA SER A 48 13.68 0.08 9.77
C SER A 48 13.68 -1.22 8.96
N LEU A 49 12.53 -1.65 8.43
CA LEU A 49 12.47 -2.81 7.52
C LEU A 49 13.32 -2.60 6.26
N PHE A 50 13.53 -1.36 5.84
CA PHE A 50 14.25 -0.99 4.62
C PHE A 50 15.75 -0.75 4.83
N ASP A 51 16.22 -0.68 6.08
CA ASP A 51 17.57 -0.21 6.39
C ASP A 51 18.68 -1.12 5.88
N GLY A 52 18.42 -2.43 5.84
CA GLY A 52 19.37 -3.44 5.37
C GLY A 52 19.43 -3.57 3.84
N ILE A 53 18.60 -2.84 3.08
CA ILE A 53 18.58 -2.97 1.61
C ILE A 53 19.83 -2.32 1.02
N PRO A 54 20.65 -3.04 0.23
CA PRO A 54 21.80 -2.45 -0.46
C PRO A 54 21.35 -1.33 -1.41
N ASN A 55 22.00 -0.16 -1.37
CA ASN A 55 21.57 1.02 -2.14
C ASN A 55 20.06 1.31 -1.94
N LYS A 56 19.59 1.36 -0.67
CA LYS A 56 18.18 1.63 -0.32
C LYS A 56 17.66 2.98 -0.80
N ASP A 57 18.56 3.89 -1.19
CA ASP A 57 18.21 5.16 -1.82
C ASP A 57 17.92 5.03 -3.33
N LEU A 58 18.12 3.84 -3.92
CA LEU A 58 17.83 3.45 -5.31
C LEU A 58 16.87 2.25 -5.40
N LEU A 59 15.74 2.32 -4.72
CA LEU A 59 14.68 1.31 -4.87
C LEU A 59 13.81 1.61 -6.10
N ASP A 60 13.00 0.65 -6.55
CA ASP A 60 12.02 0.89 -7.61
C ASP A 60 11.16 2.13 -7.31
N GLY A 61 10.94 2.93 -8.34
CA GLY A 61 10.21 4.19 -8.22
C GLY A 61 11.02 5.37 -7.69
N THR A 62 12.26 5.15 -7.26
CA THR A 62 13.17 6.28 -6.96
C THR A 62 13.28 7.18 -8.18
N GLN A 63 13.11 8.48 -7.95
CA GLN A 63 13.20 9.51 -8.97
C GLN A 63 14.55 10.20 -8.88
N LEU A 64 15.31 10.15 -9.97
CA LEU A 64 16.63 10.79 -10.10
C LEU A 64 16.60 11.85 -11.19
N GLN A 65 17.37 12.91 -10.96
CA GLN A 65 17.70 13.92 -11.97
C GLN A 65 19.21 13.89 -12.20
N PHE A 66 19.62 13.91 -13.46
CA PHE A 66 21.03 13.87 -13.85
C PHE A 66 21.41 15.21 -14.48
N LYS A 67 22.47 15.84 -13.99
CA LYS A 67 23.03 17.07 -14.55
C LYS A 67 24.43 16.81 -15.07
N SER A 68 24.66 17.06 -16.35
CA SER A 68 25.99 16.98 -16.94
C SER A 68 26.91 18.01 -16.29
N VAL A 69 28.09 17.58 -15.85
CA VAL A 69 29.08 18.47 -15.23
C VAL A 69 29.83 19.30 -16.27
N THR A 70 29.97 18.80 -17.50
CA THR A 70 30.63 19.50 -18.61
C THR A 70 29.70 20.46 -19.35
N GLN A 71 28.43 20.08 -19.55
CA GLN A 71 27.45 20.93 -20.25
C GLN A 71 26.67 21.84 -19.29
N ASN A 72 26.75 21.59 -17.97
CA ASN A 72 25.96 22.28 -16.94
C ASN A 72 24.44 22.23 -17.19
N GLY A 73 23.97 21.23 -17.94
CA GLY A 73 22.56 21.01 -18.28
C GLY A 73 22.02 19.70 -17.73
N TYR A 74 20.76 19.72 -17.30
CA TYR A 74 20.02 18.52 -16.91
C TYR A 74 19.68 17.68 -18.14
N VAL A 75 19.75 16.36 -17.95
CA VAL A 75 19.38 15.37 -18.95
C VAL A 75 17.86 15.29 -19.03
N ALA A 76 17.30 15.33 -20.23
CA ALA A 76 15.89 15.11 -20.49
C ALA A 76 15.72 14.25 -21.73
N ALA A 77 14.63 13.48 -21.76
CA ALA A 77 14.15 12.90 -23.01
C ALA A 77 13.33 13.95 -23.77
N GLU A 78 13.69 14.18 -25.03
CA GLU A 78 12.92 15.08 -25.89
C GLU A 78 11.46 14.61 -26.02
N LYS A 79 10.53 15.56 -26.12
CA LYS A 79 9.07 15.34 -26.09
C LYS A 79 8.57 14.66 -24.80
N GLY A 80 9.37 14.66 -23.72
CA GLY A 80 9.09 13.95 -22.47
C GLY A 80 9.26 12.43 -22.58
N GLY A 81 9.67 11.93 -23.76
CA GLY A 81 9.67 10.53 -24.14
C GLY A 81 9.23 10.34 -25.60
N GLY A 82 9.77 9.31 -26.25
CA GLY A 82 9.58 9.03 -27.68
C GLY A 82 10.66 9.62 -28.59
N ALA A 83 11.74 10.18 -28.04
CA ALA A 83 12.85 10.77 -28.81
C ALA A 83 14.21 10.59 -28.08
N GLY A 84 15.26 11.22 -28.63
CA GLY A 84 16.61 11.19 -28.07
C GLY A 84 16.75 11.89 -26.71
N LEU A 85 17.81 11.54 -25.98
CA LEU A 85 18.19 12.23 -24.75
C LEU A 85 19.16 13.38 -25.04
N VAL A 86 18.94 14.51 -24.36
CA VAL A 86 19.81 15.69 -24.42
C VAL A 86 20.12 16.23 -23.04
N ALA A 87 21.25 16.91 -22.87
CA ALA A 87 21.74 17.46 -21.61
C ALA A 87 21.88 19.01 -21.66
N ASN A 88 20.79 19.72 -21.93
CA ASN A 88 20.78 21.17 -22.15
C ASN A 88 19.75 21.94 -21.29
N ARG A 89 19.08 21.27 -20.35
CA ARG A 89 18.03 21.91 -19.54
C ARG A 89 18.65 22.67 -18.38
N SER A 90 18.33 23.95 -18.22
CA SER A 90 18.92 24.79 -17.16
C SER A 90 18.32 24.51 -15.78
N GLN A 91 17.12 23.94 -15.73
CA GLN A 91 16.39 23.58 -14.51
C GLN A 91 15.75 22.20 -14.70
N ALA A 92 15.50 21.51 -13.58
CA ALA A 92 14.89 20.20 -13.58
C ALA A 92 13.43 20.27 -13.12
N SER A 93 12.56 19.56 -13.84
CA SER A 93 11.15 19.36 -13.54
C SER A 93 10.75 17.93 -13.95
N GLY A 94 9.56 17.73 -14.52
CA GLY A 94 9.06 16.42 -14.91
C GLY A 94 9.90 15.71 -15.98
N TRP A 95 10.32 16.40 -17.04
CA TRP A 95 11.02 15.78 -18.18
C TRP A 95 12.47 15.40 -17.87
N GLU A 96 13.07 16.07 -16.88
CA GLU A 96 14.42 15.81 -16.40
C GLU A 96 14.46 14.74 -15.29
N THR A 97 13.31 14.19 -14.93
CA THR A 97 13.17 13.23 -13.83
C THR A 97 12.97 11.81 -14.38
N PHE A 98 13.84 10.90 -13.93
CA PHE A 98 13.89 9.51 -14.36
C PHE A 98 13.48 8.60 -13.19
N LYS A 99 12.54 7.70 -13.43
CA LYS A 99 12.14 6.66 -12.47
C LYS A 99 13.01 5.43 -12.65
N LEU A 100 13.46 4.86 -11.54
CA LEU A 100 14.24 3.63 -11.54
C LEU A 100 13.34 2.39 -11.54
N TRP A 101 13.68 1.44 -12.40
CA TRP A 101 13.21 0.06 -12.33
C TRP A 101 14.41 -0.81 -11.97
N ARG A 102 14.43 -1.33 -10.75
CA ARG A 102 15.59 -2.03 -10.19
C ARG A 102 15.61 -3.47 -10.66
N ILE A 103 16.71 -3.87 -11.28
CA ILE A 103 16.98 -5.27 -11.67
C ILE A 103 17.76 -5.96 -10.56
N ASN A 104 18.79 -5.28 -10.03
CA ASN A 104 19.58 -5.73 -8.88
C ASN A 104 20.22 -4.52 -8.17
N GLU A 105 21.17 -4.76 -7.27
CA GLU A 105 21.81 -3.71 -6.45
C GLU A 105 22.44 -2.56 -7.25
N THR A 106 22.90 -2.81 -8.48
CA THR A 106 23.62 -1.80 -9.29
C THR A 106 23.04 -1.63 -10.70
N THR A 107 22.13 -2.50 -11.12
CA THR A 107 21.58 -2.53 -12.47
C THR A 107 20.11 -2.14 -12.49
N PHE A 108 19.75 -1.26 -13.42
CA PHE A 108 18.45 -0.61 -13.49
C PHE A 108 18.01 -0.42 -14.95
N ASN A 109 16.71 -0.33 -15.17
CA ASN A 109 16.16 0.40 -16.31
C ASN A 109 15.76 1.81 -15.85
N LEU A 110 15.83 2.77 -16.77
CA LEU A 110 15.46 4.16 -16.53
C LEU A 110 14.20 4.48 -17.32
N LYS A 111 13.16 4.95 -16.64
CA LYS A 111 11.87 5.28 -17.25
C LYS A 111 11.65 6.79 -17.20
N VAL A 112 11.30 7.38 -18.34
CA VAL A 112 11.13 8.84 -18.50
C VAL A 112 9.69 9.28 -18.20
N PHE A 113 9.44 10.59 -18.25
CA PHE A 113 8.14 11.19 -17.98
C PHE A 113 6.98 10.56 -18.76
N GLY A 114 7.17 10.29 -20.06
CA GLY A 114 6.20 9.64 -20.94
C GLY A 114 6.05 8.12 -20.76
N ASN A 115 6.63 7.55 -19.69
CA ASN A 115 6.65 6.12 -19.36
C ASN A 115 7.43 5.21 -20.33
N GLN A 116 8.15 5.75 -21.32
CA GLN A 116 9.11 4.96 -22.11
C GLN A 116 10.40 4.69 -21.32
N PHE A 117 11.09 3.62 -21.71
CA PHE A 117 12.40 3.27 -21.19
C PHE A 117 13.51 3.89 -22.05
N VAL A 118 14.53 4.40 -21.37
CA VAL A 118 15.79 4.82 -21.99
C VAL A 118 16.49 3.58 -22.52
N GLY A 119 17.01 3.63 -23.74
CA GLY A 119 17.72 2.56 -24.41
C GLY A 119 18.81 3.08 -25.33
N VAL A 120 19.78 2.21 -25.62
CA VAL A 120 20.92 2.51 -26.50
C VAL A 120 20.70 1.85 -27.88
N GLN A 121 20.76 2.65 -28.93
CA GLN A 121 20.68 2.20 -30.32
C GLN A 121 22.03 1.65 -30.81
N SER A 122 22.00 0.97 -31.97
CA SER A 122 23.20 0.34 -32.55
C SER A 122 24.32 1.33 -32.91
N ASP A 123 23.98 2.59 -33.18
CA ASP A 123 24.93 3.68 -33.46
C ASP A 123 25.47 4.36 -32.18
N GLY A 124 25.06 3.89 -31.00
CA GLY A 124 25.43 4.48 -29.71
C GLY A 124 24.55 5.65 -29.26
N SER A 125 23.57 6.07 -30.06
CA SER A 125 22.61 7.09 -29.64
C SER A 125 21.73 6.60 -28.49
N VAL A 126 21.40 7.49 -27.55
CA VAL A 126 20.53 7.18 -26.41
C VAL A 126 19.17 7.80 -26.62
N VAL A 127 18.13 6.97 -26.59
CA VAL A 127 16.74 7.35 -26.87
C VAL A 127 15.81 6.82 -25.80
N ALA A 128 14.62 7.42 -25.63
CA ALA A 128 13.59 6.92 -24.73
C ALA A 128 12.33 6.53 -25.50
N THR A 129 12.39 5.47 -26.31
CA THR A 129 11.29 5.06 -27.21
C THR A 129 10.66 3.72 -26.84
N ALA A 130 11.33 2.90 -26.01
CA ALA A 130 10.89 1.55 -25.71
C ALA A 130 9.70 1.56 -24.71
N THR A 131 8.65 0.79 -24.98
CA THR A 131 7.52 0.61 -24.06
C THR A 131 7.73 -0.52 -23.06
N SER A 132 8.79 -1.31 -23.23
CA SER A 132 9.21 -2.38 -22.32
C SER A 132 10.73 -2.47 -22.31
N PRO A 133 11.36 -2.77 -21.17
CA PRO A 133 12.81 -2.82 -21.08
C PRO A 133 13.36 -4.14 -21.63
N GLY A 134 14.50 -4.06 -22.31
CA GLY A 134 15.32 -5.20 -22.71
C GLY A 134 16.80 -4.96 -22.42
N LYS A 135 17.66 -5.63 -23.18
CA LYS A 135 19.12 -5.55 -23.01
C LYS A 135 19.65 -4.14 -23.29
N SER A 136 19.12 -3.45 -24.30
CA SER A 136 19.53 -2.08 -24.66
C SER A 136 19.08 -1.04 -23.63
N GLU A 137 18.04 -1.33 -22.84
CA GLU A 137 17.49 -0.44 -21.80
C GLU A 137 18.09 -0.70 -20.42
N THR A 138 19.12 -1.55 -20.34
CA THR A 138 19.74 -1.96 -19.07
C THR A 138 21.01 -1.17 -18.80
N PHE A 139 21.05 -0.52 -17.64
CA PHE A 139 22.16 0.33 -17.23
C PHE A 139 22.68 -0.05 -15.85
N ARG A 140 24.00 -0.02 -15.68
CA ARG A 140 24.64 -0.10 -14.38
C ARG A 140 24.96 1.31 -13.89
N LEU A 141 24.45 1.66 -12.72
CA LEU A 141 24.72 2.93 -12.05
C LEU A 141 25.99 2.80 -11.20
N VAL A 142 27.01 3.59 -11.52
CA VAL A 142 28.30 3.61 -10.83
C VAL A 142 28.42 4.91 -10.06
N ARG A 143 28.58 4.83 -8.73
CA ARG A 143 28.63 5.99 -7.83
C ARG A 143 30.06 6.38 -7.50
N ASN A 144 30.31 7.67 -7.30
CA ASN A 144 31.51 8.12 -6.60
C ASN A 144 31.24 8.14 -5.09
N ALA A 145 32.00 7.39 -4.30
CA ALA A 145 31.87 7.41 -2.85
C ALA A 145 32.36 8.78 -2.32
N GLY A 146 31.43 9.62 -1.84
CA GLY A 146 31.73 10.92 -1.23
C GLY A 146 31.30 12.16 -2.03
N GLN A 147 30.81 11.99 -3.26
CA GLN A 147 30.22 13.07 -4.06
C GLN A 147 28.90 12.58 -4.66
N ASN A 148 27.87 13.43 -4.74
CA ASN A 148 26.59 13.12 -5.42
C ASN A 148 26.78 13.05 -6.94
N ARG A 149 27.66 12.15 -7.40
CA ARG A 149 28.08 11.97 -8.78
C ARG A 149 27.89 10.51 -9.19
N MET A 150 27.50 10.32 -10.43
CA MET A 150 27.21 9.02 -11.00
C MET A 150 27.67 8.95 -12.45
N ARG A 151 28.09 7.75 -12.86
CA ARG A 151 28.17 7.36 -14.26
C ARG A 151 27.13 6.30 -14.55
N ILE A 152 26.66 6.29 -15.79
CA ILE A 152 25.63 5.37 -16.26
C ILE A 152 26.30 4.50 -17.32
N MET A 153 26.56 3.23 -17.01
CA MET A 153 27.18 2.28 -17.93
C MET A 153 26.09 1.52 -18.68
N ALA A 154 26.12 1.55 -20.00
CA ALA A 154 25.21 0.80 -20.85
C ALA A 154 25.64 -0.66 -21.03
N ALA A 155 24.76 -1.47 -21.61
CA ALA A 155 25.02 -2.89 -21.88
C ALA A 155 26.20 -3.16 -22.84
N ASN A 156 26.60 -2.17 -23.64
CA ASN A 156 27.81 -2.21 -24.49
C ASN A 156 29.11 -1.98 -23.70
N ARG A 157 29.04 -1.84 -22.36
CA ARG A 157 30.15 -1.56 -21.42
C ARG A 157 30.80 -0.19 -21.57
N LEU A 158 30.17 0.71 -22.31
CA LEU A 158 30.57 2.11 -22.42
C LEU A 158 29.69 2.97 -21.51
N PHE A 159 30.24 4.08 -21.03
CA PHE A 159 29.49 5.06 -20.27
C PHE A 159 28.70 5.99 -21.18
N LEU A 160 27.55 6.44 -20.69
CA LEU A 160 26.85 7.58 -21.25
C LEU A 160 27.72 8.83 -21.11
N GLN A 161 27.74 9.68 -22.13
CA GLN A 161 28.36 11.00 -22.10
C GLN A 161 27.43 12.08 -22.64
N ALA A 162 27.61 13.31 -22.14
CA ALA A 162 26.95 14.50 -22.65
C ALA A 162 27.88 15.28 -23.60
N ASN A 163 27.54 15.24 -24.90
CA ASN A 163 28.34 15.83 -25.96
C ASN A 163 28.22 17.37 -26.01
N LYS A 164 29.15 18.02 -26.72
CA LYS A 164 29.16 19.49 -26.88
C LYS A 164 27.94 20.02 -27.64
N ASP A 165 27.32 19.21 -28.48
CA ASP A 165 26.05 19.52 -29.15
C ASP A 165 24.83 19.19 -28.27
N SER A 166 25.04 18.91 -26.98
CA SER A 166 24.07 18.51 -25.98
C SER A 166 23.45 17.13 -26.14
N THR A 167 23.79 16.35 -27.18
CA THR A 167 23.27 14.98 -27.31
C THR A 167 23.86 14.06 -26.23
N VAL A 168 23.11 13.01 -25.86
CA VAL A 168 23.60 11.96 -24.97
C VAL A 168 23.83 10.68 -25.77
N THR A 169 25.06 10.16 -25.71
CA THR A 169 25.49 8.93 -26.41
C THR A 169 26.14 7.96 -25.42
N ALA A 170 26.15 6.67 -25.74
CA ALA A 170 26.72 5.60 -24.92
C ALA A 170 27.99 5.01 -25.56
N ASP A 171 29.00 5.86 -25.75
CA ASP A 171 30.23 5.56 -26.49
C ASP A 171 31.51 5.98 -25.74
N TYR A 172 31.40 6.39 -24.47
CA TYR A 172 32.54 6.83 -23.69
C TYR A 172 33.27 5.65 -23.00
N GLY A 173 34.46 5.32 -23.51
CA GLY A 173 35.30 4.22 -23.00
C GLY A 173 36.72 4.63 -22.56
N LYS A 174 37.00 5.93 -22.44
CA LYS A 174 38.34 6.44 -22.08
C LYS A 174 38.63 6.29 -20.58
N SER A 175 39.90 6.40 -20.21
CA SER A 175 40.27 6.57 -18.80
C SER A 175 39.57 7.80 -18.24
N THR A 176 38.91 7.61 -17.11
CA THR A 176 37.94 8.57 -16.58
C THR A 176 38.47 9.30 -15.36
N SER A 177 37.98 10.52 -15.09
CA SER A 177 38.13 11.23 -13.82
C SER A 177 36.74 11.50 -13.23
N TRP A 178 36.62 11.84 -11.95
CA TRP A 178 35.34 12.30 -11.38
C TRP A 178 35.16 13.83 -11.45
N GLY A 179 36.05 14.49 -12.20
CA GLY A 179 36.12 15.94 -12.36
C GLY A 179 34.98 16.54 -13.17
N ASP A 180 34.93 17.86 -13.21
CA ASP A 180 33.93 18.63 -13.98
C ASP A 180 34.24 18.69 -15.48
N ASP A 181 35.39 18.16 -15.89
CA ASP A 181 35.86 18.03 -17.26
C ASP A 181 35.52 16.68 -17.91
N ASP A 182 35.03 15.71 -17.15
CA ASP A 182 34.67 14.38 -17.65
C ASP A 182 33.21 14.35 -18.13
N PRO A 183 32.95 14.20 -19.45
CA PRO A 183 31.61 14.28 -20.01
C PRO A 183 30.74 13.06 -19.66
N SER A 184 31.32 12.01 -19.07
CA SER A 184 30.59 10.82 -18.60
C SER A 184 30.06 10.93 -17.17
N VAL A 185 30.42 12.02 -16.47
CA VAL A 185 30.04 12.26 -15.08
C VAL A 185 28.79 13.13 -15.00
N PHE A 186 27.83 12.68 -14.20
CA PHE A 186 26.61 13.41 -13.91
C PHE A 186 26.52 13.71 -12.42
N ALA A 187 26.24 14.96 -12.06
CA ALA A 187 25.75 15.29 -10.74
C ALA A 187 24.31 14.77 -10.60
N VAL A 188 23.99 14.14 -9.47
CA VAL A 188 22.71 13.45 -9.27
C VAL A 188 21.94 14.05 -8.11
N THR A 189 20.66 14.32 -8.35
CA THR A 189 19.71 14.71 -7.32
C THR A 189 18.66 13.62 -7.17
N ARG A 190 18.44 13.15 -5.94
CA ARG A 190 17.30 12.28 -5.61
C ARG A 190 16.10 13.16 -5.28
N VAL A 191 15.02 13.02 -6.03
CA VAL A 191 13.79 13.81 -5.86
C VAL A 191 12.91 13.16 -4.79
N THR A 192 12.56 11.89 -5.00
CA THR A 192 11.71 11.11 -4.09
C THR A 192 11.93 9.61 -4.32
N GLY A 193 11.29 8.76 -3.53
CA GLY A 193 11.24 7.33 -3.75
C GLY A 193 10.16 6.66 -2.89
N LEU A 194 9.90 5.39 -3.17
CA LEU A 194 8.86 4.61 -2.50
C LEU A 194 9.47 3.66 -1.48
N GLN A 195 8.73 3.40 -0.41
CA GLN A 195 9.06 2.42 0.61
C GLN A 195 7.82 1.57 0.94
N GLY A 196 7.41 0.73 -0.02
CA GLY A 196 6.32 -0.23 0.15
C GLY A 196 6.79 -1.67 0.09
N GLU A 197 5.85 -2.61 0.17
CA GLU A 197 6.17 -4.04 0.16
C GLU A 197 6.87 -4.49 -1.13
N TYR A 198 6.54 -3.89 -2.29
CA TYR A 198 7.24 -4.15 -3.54
C TYR A 198 8.74 -3.84 -3.40
N GLN A 199 9.10 -2.69 -2.83
CA GLN A 199 10.49 -2.28 -2.68
C GLN A 199 11.26 -3.13 -1.65
N ILE A 200 10.61 -3.64 -0.60
CA ILE A 200 11.22 -4.64 0.30
C ILE A 200 11.53 -5.92 -0.49
N CYS A 201 10.51 -6.46 -1.15
CA CYS A 201 10.58 -7.74 -1.83
C CYS A 201 11.63 -7.74 -2.96
N ASN A 202 11.59 -6.73 -3.83
CA ASN A 202 12.56 -6.61 -4.92
C ASN A 202 13.94 -6.11 -4.44
N GLY A 203 13.97 -5.21 -3.45
CA GLY A 203 15.19 -4.61 -2.95
C GLY A 203 16.12 -5.60 -2.27
N TYR A 204 15.58 -6.47 -1.40
CA TYR A 204 16.32 -7.57 -0.78
C TYR A 204 16.46 -8.78 -1.71
N GLY A 205 15.49 -9.00 -2.60
CA GLY A 205 15.31 -10.24 -3.34
C GLY A 205 14.69 -11.35 -2.47
N THR A 206 14.06 -12.33 -3.11
CA THR A 206 13.21 -13.34 -2.46
C THR A 206 13.87 -14.04 -1.27
N ALA A 207 15.12 -14.46 -1.41
CA ALA A 207 15.85 -15.21 -0.38
C ALA A 207 16.06 -14.41 0.91
N LYS A 208 16.38 -13.12 0.82
CA LYS A 208 16.62 -12.24 1.97
C LYS A 208 15.30 -11.65 2.50
N ALA A 209 14.36 -11.31 1.63
CA ALA A 209 13.06 -10.76 2.01
C ALA A 209 12.20 -11.78 2.80
N THR A 210 12.28 -13.08 2.46
CA THR A 210 11.47 -14.13 3.09
C THR A 210 11.61 -14.19 4.62
N PRO A 211 12.82 -14.39 5.19
CA PRO A 211 12.97 -14.41 6.65
C PRO A 211 12.63 -13.07 7.31
N ILE A 212 12.89 -11.93 6.64
CA ILE A 212 12.58 -10.59 7.17
C ILE A 212 11.06 -10.42 7.33
N LEU A 213 10.29 -10.69 6.27
CA LEU A 213 8.84 -10.54 6.30
C LEU A 213 8.17 -11.56 7.21
N LYS A 214 8.65 -12.81 7.23
CA LYS A 214 8.12 -13.83 8.17
C LYS A 214 8.37 -13.45 9.63
N ASN A 215 9.54 -12.91 9.94
CA ASN A 215 9.83 -12.40 11.28
C ASN A 215 8.87 -11.25 11.62
N HIS A 216 8.78 -10.23 10.74
CA HIS A 216 7.88 -9.10 10.89
C HIS A 216 6.42 -9.54 11.16
N TRP A 217 5.85 -10.39 10.31
CA TRP A 217 4.49 -10.89 10.49
C TRP A 217 4.27 -11.61 11.83
N SER A 218 5.30 -12.30 12.34
CA SER A 218 5.22 -13.07 13.59
C SER A 218 5.46 -12.26 14.87
N THR A 219 6.09 -11.08 14.78
CA THR A 219 6.47 -10.28 15.95
C THR A 219 5.83 -8.90 16.01
N TYR A 220 5.34 -8.37 14.89
CA TYR A 220 4.80 -7.02 14.82
C TYR A 220 3.41 -6.89 15.47
N ILE A 221 2.50 -7.81 15.13
CA ILE A 221 1.22 -8.00 15.81
C ILE A 221 1.16 -9.45 16.30
N VAL A 222 0.86 -9.62 17.58
CA VAL A 222 0.74 -10.91 18.25
C VAL A 222 -0.62 -11.02 18.95
N GLU A 223 -0.91 -12.21 19.49
CA GLU A 223 -2.17 -12.48 20.19
C GLU A 223 -2.46 -11.50 21.33
N ASP A 224 -1.42 -11.14 22.10
CA ASP A 224 -1.54 -10.19 23.22
C ASP A 224 -2.06 -8.82 22.76
N ASP A 225 -1.81 -8.41 21.52
CA ASP A 225 -2.36 -7.17 20.97
C ASP A 225 -3.87 -7.30 20.73
N PHE A 226 -4.38 -8.46 20.30
CA PHE A 226 -5.83 -8.72 20.19
C PHE A 226 -6.52 -8.72 21.55
N ARG A 227 -5.87 -9.32 22.57
CA ARG A 227 -6.34 -9.23 23.97
C ARG A 227 -6.44 -7.78 24.41
N PHE A 228 -5.37 -7.01 24.23
CA PHE A 228 -5.33 -5.59 24.59
C PHE A 228 -6.39 -4.75 23.87
N ILE A 229 -6.60 -4.98 22.57
CA ILE A 229 -7.64 -4.31 21.77
C ILE A 229 -9.03 -4.57 22.36
N SER A 230 -9.34 -5.83 22.70
CA SER A 230 -10.62 -6.21 23.30
C SER A 230 -10.80 -5.62 24.70
N GLU A 231 -9.79 -5.72 25.57
CA GLU A 231 -9.80 -5.15 26.92
C GLU A 231 -9.92 -3.61 26.92
N SER A 232 -9.44 -2.95 25.86
CA SER A 232 -9.59 -1.51 25.64
C SER A 232 -11.01 -1.10 25.21
N GLY A 233 -11.94 -2.06 25.06
CA GLY A 233 -13.32 -1.82 24.68
C GLY A 233 -13.54 -1.59 23.18
N LEU A 234 -12.54 -1.89 22.34
CA LEU A 234 -12.72 -1.98 20.89
C LEU A 234 -13.44 -3.28 20.54
N THR A 235 -14.13 -3.28 19.39
CA THR A 235 -14.99 -4.40 18.98
C THR A 235 -14.61 -5.02 17.65
N ALA A 236 -13.60 -4.46 16.98
CA ALA A 236 -13.10 -5.00 15.73
C ALA A 236 -11.64 -4.59 15.44
N VAL A 237 -11.03 -5.28 14.49
CA VAL A 237 -9.77 -4.91 13.85
C VAL A 237 -9.97 -4.79 12.35
N ARG A 238 -9.29 -3.83 11.72
CA ARG A 238 -9.17 -3.70 10.26
C ARG A 238 -7.77 -4.16 9.87
N ILE A 239 -7.70 -5.14 8.97
CA ILE A 239 -6.46 -5.81 8.58
C ILE A 239 -6.22 -5.56 7.09
N PRO A 240 -5.30 -4.64 6.74
CA PRO A 240 -4.80 -4.46 5.38
C PRO A 240 -4.16 -5.73 4.83
N VAL A 241 -4.55 -6.15 3.63
CA VAL A 241 -3.95 -7.27 2.90
C VAL A 241 -3.65 -6.89 1.45
N GLY A 242 -2.59 -7.45 0.89
CA GLY A 242 -2.24 -7.27 -0.52
C GLY A 242 -2.79 -8.40 -1.38
N TRP A 243 -3.10 -8.10 -2.64
CA TRP A 243 -3.70 -9.04 -3.59
C TRP A 243 -2.92 -10.36 -3.75
N TRP A 244 -1.60 -10.34 -3.55
CA TRP A 244 -0.73 -11.51 -3.64
C TRP A 244 -1.09 -12.60 -2.62
N ILE A 245 -1.80 -12.25 -1.53
CA ILE A 245 -2.25 -13.19 -0.50
C ILE A 245 -3.11 -14.33 -1.07
N ALA A 246 -3.84 -14.09 -2.17
CA ALA A 246 -4.68 -15.10 -2.80
C ALA A 246 -3.88 -16.19 -3.54
N SER A 247 -2.58 -15.97 -3.73
CA SER A 247 -1.66 -16.92 -4.38
C SER A 247 -0.70 -17.59 -3.38
N ASP A 248 -0.94 -17.46 -2.07
CA ASP A 248 -0.14 -18.13 -1.06
C ASP A 248 -0.17 -19.66 -1.21
N PRO A 249 0.96 -20.36 -0.94
CA PRO A 249 2.23 -19.85 -0.41
C PRO A 249 3.22 -19.37 -1.49
N SER A 250 2.80 -19.30 -2.76
CA SER A 250 3.67 -19.01 -3.91
C SER A 250 3.14 -17.82 -4.72
N PRO A 251 3.12 -16.62 -4.14
CA PRO A 251 2.68 -15.43 -4.85
C PRO A 251 3.58 -15.10 -6.03
N PRO A 252 3.09 -14.31 -6.99
CA PRO A 252 3.90 -13.85 -8.11
C PRO A 252 5.05 -12.96 -7.61
N ALA A 253 6.20 -13.09 -8.28
CA ALA A 253 7.37 -12.28 -7.98
C ALA A 253 7.06 -10.76 -8.13
N PRO A 254 7.64 -9.90 -7.27
CA PRO A 254 8.64 -10.22 -6.26
C PRO A 254 8.07 -10.63 -4.90
N TYR A 255 6.74 -10.61 -4.72
CA TYR A 255 6.09 -10.77 -3.42
C TYR A 255 6.45 -12.09 -2.71
N ILE A 256 6.37 -12.08 -1.38
CA ILE A 256 6.72 -13.21 -0.52
C ILE A 256 5.44 -13.84 0.04
N GLY A 257 5.39 -15.18 0.07
CA GLY A 257 4.26 -15.91 0.62
C GLY A 257 4.32 -16.16 2.13
N GLY A 258 3.15 -16.26 2.77
CA GLY A 258 2.99 -16.58 4.19
C GLY A 258 2.06 -15.64 4.97
N SER A 259 1.61 -14.55 4.36
CA SER A 259 0.69 -13.60 5.00
C SER A 259 -0.71 -14.20 5.20
N LEU A 260 -1.14 -15.16 4.36
CA LEU A 260 -2.43 -15.85 4.51
C LEU A 260 -2.50 -16.67 5.80
N GLN A 261 -1.43 -17.40 6.13
CA GLN A 261 -1.36 -18.15 7.39
C GLN A 261 -1.40 -17.22 8.61
N THR A 262 -0.85 -16.02 8.46
CA THR A 262 -0.88 -15.00 9.52
C THR A 262 -2.29 -14.42 9.68
N LEU A 263 -3.01 -14.17 8.58
CA LEU A 263 -4.41 -13.78 8.60
C LEU A 263 -5.30 -14.87 9.24
N ASP A 264 -5.05 -16.15 8.95
CA ASP A 264 -5.78 -17.27 9.60
C ASP A 264 -5.60 -17.25 11.13
N LYS A 265 -4.40 -16.91 11.62
CA LYS A 265 -4.15 -16.76 13.07
C LYS A 265 -4.89 -15.56 13.64
N ALA A 266 -4.90 -14.44 12.91
CA ALA A 266 -5.62 -13.23 13.29
C ALA A 266 -7.12 -13.50 13.50
N PHE A 267 -7.73 -14.30 12.63
CA PHE A 267 -9.13 -14.73 12.78
C PHE A 267 -9.35 -15.57 14.05
N LYS A 268 -8.43 -16.48 14.39
CA LYS A 268 -8.52 -17.26 15.63
C LYS A 268 -8.43 -16.38 16.88
N TRP A 269 -7.49 -15.44 16.89
CA TRP A 269 -7.38 -14.46 17.98
C TRP A 269 -8.63 -13.59 18.08
N ALA A 270 -9.14 -13.13 16.94
CA ALA A 270 -10.38 -12.35 16.91
C ALA A 270 -11.57 -13.13 17.50
N GLU A 271 -11.70 -14.42 17.18
CA GLU A 271 -12.75 -15.29 17.74
C GLU A 271 -12.60 -15.45 19.27
N GLU A 272 -11.37 -15.66 19.74
CA GLU A 272 -11.06 -15.82 21.16
C GLU A 272 -11.39 -14.57 21.99
N TYR A 273 -11.07 -13.39 21.46
CA TYR A 273 -11.29 -12.11 22.14
C TYR A 273 -12.58 -11.40 21.71
N ASN A 274 -13.49 -12.10 21.02
CA ASN A 274 -14.79 -11.59 20.57
C ASN A 274 -14.71 -10.28 19.76
N LEU A 275 -13.73 -10.21 18.86
CA LEU A 275 -13.51 -9.11 17.92
C LEU A 275 -14.03 -9.48 16.53
N GLY A 276 -14.60 -8.49 15.84
CA GLY A 276 -14.83 -8.58 14.40
C GLY A 276 -13.57 -8.30 13.59
N VAL A 277 -13.44 -8.89 12.42
CA VAL A 277 -12.37 -8.64 11.45
C VAL A 277 -12.97 -7.97 10.22
N ILE A 278 -12.41 -6.82 9.88
CA ILE A 278 -12.59 -6.15 8.60
C ILE A 278 -11.37 -6.49 7.76
N ILE A 279 -11.54 -7.33 6.74
CA ILE A 279 -10.46 -7.59 5.78
C ILE A 279 -10.47 -6.43 4.79
N ASP A 280 -9.35 -5.74 4.67
CA ASP A 280 -9.18 -4.61 3.77
C ASP A 280 -8.22 -4.96 2.63
N LEU A 281 -8.73 -5.01 1.40
CA LEU A 281 -7.87 -5.15 0.22
C LEU A 281 -7.12 -3.83 -0.03
N HIS A 282 -5.95 -3.74 0.58
CA HIS A 282 -5.17 -2.52 0.70
C HIS A 282 -4.30 -2.23 -0.53
N ALA A 283 -3.90 -3.28 -1.23
CA ALA A 283 -3.10 -3.21 -2.45
C ALA A 283 -3.70 -4.11 -3.54
N ALA A 284 -4.09 -3.52 -4.67
CA ALA A 284 -4.64 -4.23 -5.82
C ALA A 284 -3.61 -4.43 -6.95
N PRO A 285 -3.79 -5.41 -7.85
CA PRO A 285 -2.94 -5.58 -9.02
C PRO A 285 -2.86 -4.30 -9.85
N GLY A 286 -1.64 -3.90 -10.22
CA GLY A 286 -1.41 -2.67 -10.97
C GLY A 286 -1.50 -1.37 -10.15
N SER A 287 -1.77 -1.44 -8.84
CA SER A 287 -1.87 -0.28 -7.94
C SER A 287 -3.04 0.66 -8.23
N GLN A 288 -3.92 0.83 -7.25
CA GLN A 288 -5.10 1.71 -7.34
C GLN A 288 -4.79 3.19 -7.04
N ASN A 289 -3.59 3.47 -6.54
CA ASN A 289 -3.03 4.78 -6.29
C ASN A 289 -1.49 4.69 -6.44
N PRO A 290 -0.74 5.80 -6.49
CA PRO A 290 0.71 5.79 -6.76
C PRO A 290 1.57 5.60 -5.50
N PHE A 291 0.97 5.29 -4.36
CA PHE A 291 1.63 5.34 -3.06
C PHE A 291 2.23 4.00 -2.64
N GLU A 292 3.14 4.03 -1.67
CA GLU A 292 3.80 2.84 -1.16
C GLU A 292 2.85 1.84 -0.50
N HIS A 293 1.75 2.31 0.11
CA HIS A 293 0.80 1.46 0.83
C HIS A 293 -0.08 0.61 -0.12
N SER A 294 -0.21 0.99 -1.40
CA SER A 294 -0.78 0.12 -2.44
C SER A 294 0.27 -0.79 -3.10
N ALA A 295 1.49 -0.80 -2.57
CA ALA A 295 2.65 -1.51 -3.10
C ALA A 295 2.98 -1.15 -4.56
N SER A 296 2.77 0.12 -4.95
CA SER A 296 3.14 0.61 -6.28
C SER A 296 4.63 0.37 -6.55
N LYS A 297 4.94 -0.13 -7.75
CA LYS A 297 6.31 -0.37 -8.18
C LYS A 297 7.08 0.93 -8.38
N ASP A 298 6.53 1.86 -9.16
CA ASP A 298 7.20 3.08 -9.59
C ASP A 298 6.33 4.34 -9.48
N GLY A 299 5.26 4.25 -8.70
CA GLY A 299 4.24 5.28 -8.59
C GLY A 299 3.28 5.28 -9.79
N SER A 300 3.24 4.21 -10.60
CA SER A 300 2.18 4.00 -11.57
C SER A 300 0.87 3.65 -10.88
N GLN A 301 -0.21 3.90 -11.60
CA GLN A 301 -1.58 3.63 -11.19
C GLN A 301 -2.30 2.95 -12.36
N ASP A 302 -2.06 1.64 -12.52
CA ASP A 302 -2.49 0.84 -13.65
C ASP A 302 -3.73 -0.02 -13.34
N TRP A 303 -4.20 -0.04 -12.08
CA TRP A 303 -5.37 -0.83 -11.69
C TRP A 303 -6.62 -0.47 -12.52
N GLY A 304 -6.91 0.83 -12.65
CA GLY A 304 -8.10 1.34 -13.33
C GLY A 304 -8.04 1.31 -14.86
N THR A 305 -6.87 1.02 -15.44
CA THR A 305 -6.64 1.06 -16.89
C THR A 305 -6.74 -0.31 -17.56
N SER A 306 -6.87 -1.38 -16.76
CA SER A 306 -6.85 -2.76 -17.24
C SER A 306 -8.03 -3.56 -16.68
N ALA A 307 -8.87 -4.09 -17.57
CA ALA A 307 -9.94 -5.01 -17.20
C ALA A 307 -9.40 -6.29 -16.51
N ALA A 308 -8.17 -6.71 -16.84
CA ALA A 308 -7.53 -7.85 -16.20
C ALA A 308 -7.18 -7.56 -14.73
N ASN A 309 -6.69 -6.35 -14.42
CA ASN A 309 -6.42 -5.94 -13.04
C ASN A 309 -7.70 -5.94 -12.21
N ILE A 310 -8.79 -5.37 -12.75
CA ILE A 310 -10.10 -5.36 -12.09
C ILE A 310 -10.61 -6.79 -11.85
N ALA A 311 -10.60 -7.65 -12.89
CA ALA A 311 -11.05 -9.03 -12.78
C ALA A 311 -10.25 -9.83 -11.74
N GLN A 312 -8.93 -9.68 -11.73
CA GLN A 312 -8.06 -10.31 -10.73
C GLN A 312 -8.36 -9.78 -9.32
N THR A 313 -8.64 -8.48 -9.17
CA THR A 313 -9.04 -7.89 -7.88
C THR A 313 -10.34 -8.54 -7.37
N VAL A 314 -11.33 -8.75 -8.24
CA VAL A 314 -12.58 -9.45 -7.87
C VAL A 314 -12.32 -10.90 -7.46
N GLN A 315 -11.40 -11.61 -8.12
CA GLN A 315 -11.02 -12.99 -7.75
C GLN A 315 -10.39 -13.04 -6.35
N VAL A 316 -9.59 -12.05 -5.97
CA VAL A 316 -9.02 -11.94 -4.63
C VAL A 316 -10.13 -11.74 -3.59
N ILE A 317 -11.11 -10.89 -3.86
CA ILE A 317 -12.26 -10.69 -2.98
C ILE A 317 -13.09 -11.97 -2.84
N ASP A 318 -13.37 -12.67 -3.93
CA ASP A 318 -14.11 -13.94 -3.92
C ASP A 318 -13.38 -14.99 -3.06
N PHE A 319 -12.06 -15.11 -3.24
CA PHE A 319 -11.20 -16.00 -2.45
C PHE A 319 -11.26 -15.70 -0.95
N LEU A 320 -11.03 -14.44 -0.55
CA LEU A 320 -11.04 -14.03 0.86
C LEU A 320 -12.42 -14.21 1.48
N ALA A 321 -13.47 -13.80 0.78
CA ALA A 321 -14.85 -13.95 1.24
C ALA A 321 -15.22 -15.43 1.43
N SER A 322 -14.85 -16.30 0.47
CA SER A 322 -15.09 -17.74 0.56
C SER A 322 -14.37 -18.37 1.75
N ARG A 323 -13.08 -18.04 1.93
CA ARG A 323 -12.23 -18.60 2.98
C ARG A 323 -12.76 -18.32 4.38
N TYR A 324 -13.22 -17.09 4.63
CA TYR A 324 -13.60 -16.64 5.97
C TYR A 324 -15.12 -16.62 6.20
N ALA A 325 -15.93 -17.03 5.22
CA ALA A 325 -17.40 -17.01 5.30
C ALA A 325 -17.97 -17.72 6.54
N ALA A 326 -17.33 -18.81 6.97
CA ALA A 326 -17.77 -19.60 8.11
C ALA A 326 -17.28 -19.05 9.47
N SER A 327 -16.34 -18.09 9.48
CA SER A 327 -15.84 -17.53 10.73
C SER A 327 -16.87 -16.54 11.31
N PRO A 328 -17.27 -16.68 12.58
CA PRO A 328 -18.14 -15.71 13.23
C PRO A 328 -17.47 -14.34 13.41
N SER A 329 -16.14 -14.27 13.29
CA SER A 329 -15.39 -13.01 13.34
C SER A 329 -15.34 -12.27 12.01
N LEU A 330 -15.82 -12.82 10.88
CA LEU A 330 -15.90 -12.05 9.63
C LEU A 330 -16.98 -10.95 9.75
N LEU A 331 -16.54 -9.71 10.01
CA LEU A 331 -17.44 -8.57 10.18
C LEU A 331 -17.70 -7.86 8.85
N ALA A 332 -16.64 -7.59 8.09
CA ALA A 332 -16.75 -6.88 6.83
C ALA A 332 -15.62 -7.21 5.84
N MET A 333 -15.90 -6.97 4.57
CA MET A 333 -14.95 -6.97 3.47
C MET A 333 -14.87 -5.55 2.91
N GLU A 334 -13.73 -4.89 3.05
CA GLU A 334 -13.43 -3.65 2.33
C GLU A 334 -12.81 -3.98 0.98
N LEU A 335 -13.53 -3.58 -0.08
CA LEU A 335 -13.24 -4.04 -1.42
C LEU A 335 -11.95 -3.43 -1.99
N LEU A 336 -11.61 -2.19 -1.64
CA LEU A 336 -10.42 -1.53 -2.12
C LEU A 336 -10.12 -0.29 -1.27
N ASN A 337 -8.90 -0.21 -0.75
CA ASN A 337 -8.41 0.96 -0.02
C ASN A 337 -8.04 2.11 -0.97
N GLU A 338 -8.59 3.30 -0.73
CA GLU A 338 -8.10 4.59 -1.27
C GLU A 338 -7.77 4.61 -2.79
N PRO A 339 -8.71 4.24 -3.68
CA PRO A 339 -8.53 4.44 -5.12
C PRO A 339 -8.34 5.93 -5.45
N LEU A 340 -7.32 6.31 -6.24
CA LEU A 340 -7.02 7.72 -6.53
C LEU A 340 -7.70 8.21 -7.82
N ALA A 341 -8.41 9.33 -7.77
CA ALA A 341 -8.90 10.01 -8.97
C ALA A 341 -7.79 10.83 -9.66
N PRO A 342 -7.79 10.98 -11.01
CA PRO A 342 -8.73 10.39 -11.96
C PRO A 342 -8.31 8.99 -12.47
N GLY A 343 -7.14 8.47 -12.09
CA GLY A 343 -6.61 7.20 -12.61
C GLY A 343 -7.52 5.99 -12.35
N ALA A 344 -8.16 5.95 -11.18
CA ALA A 344 -9.30 5.09 -10.91
C ALA A 344 -10.56 5.84 -11.33
N SER A 345 -11.03 5.60 -12.55
CA SER A 345 -12.25 6.24 -13.07
C SER A 345 -13.46 5.83 -12.21
N LEU A 346 -14.45 6.72 -12.09
CA LEU A 346 -15.67 6.42 -11.32
C LEU A 346 -16.44 5.23 -11.93
N GLU A 347 -16.41 5.10 -13.25
CA GLU A 347 -17.07 4.02 -13.99
C GLU A 347 -16.41 2.66 -13.71
N SER A 348 -15.08 2.58 -13.86
CA SER A 348 -14.30 1.37 -13.55
C SER A 348 -14.48 0.98 -12.08
N LEU A 349 -14.50 1.96 -11.17
CA LEU A 349 -14.67 1.73 -9.75
C LEU A 349 -16.07 1.22 -9.40
N LYS A 350 -17.14 1.82 -9.95
CA LYS A 350 -18.52 1.34 -9.73
C LYS A 350 -18.73 -0.07 -10.30
N THR A 351 -18.13 -0.38 -11.45
CA THR A 351 -18.14 -1.73 -12.03
C THR A 351 -17.48 -2.71 -11.07
N TYR A 352 -16.24 -2.41 -10.65
CA TYR A 352 -15.53 -3.22 -9.68
C TYR A 352 -16.31 -3.42 -8.37
N TYR A 353 -16.85 -2.35 -7.78
CA TYR A 353 -17.60 -2.43 -6.54
C TYR A 353 -18.88 -3.26 -6.65
N ARG A 354 -19.54 -3.25 -7.82
CA ARG A 354 -20.69 -4.14 -8.06
C ARG A 354 -20.25 -5.60 -8.09
N ASP A 355 -19.18 -5.90 -8.82
CA ASP A 355 -18.68 -7.26 -8.98
C ASP A 355 -18.09 -7.82 -7.68
N GLY A 356 -17.31 -7.01 -6.96
CA GLY A 356 -16.79 -7.34 -5.63
C GLY A 356 -17.90 -7.52 -4.60
N TYR A 357 -18.94 -6.68 -4.61
CA TYR A 357 -20.12 -6.87 -3.77
C TYR A 357 -20.80 -8.21 -4.05
N ASN A 358 -21.01 -8.55 -5.33
CA ASN A 358 -21.59 -9.82 -5.74
C ASN A 358 -20.72 -11.00 -5.30
N ALA A 359 -19.39 -10.90 -5.43
CA ALA A 359 -18.45 -11.92 -4.97
C ALA A 359 -18.56 -12.18 -3.46
N VAL A 360 -18.64 -11.13 -2.64
CA VAL A 360 -18.88 -11.29 -1.18
C VAL A 360 -20.24 -11.95 -0.92
N ARG A 361 -21.29 -11.52 -1.62
CA ARG A 361 -22.66 -12.04 -1.42
C ARG A 361 -22.86 -13.49 -1.83
N LYS A 362 -22.02 -14.06 -2.70
CA LYS A 362 -22.01 -15.51 -2.96
C LYS A 362 -21.73 -16.33 -1.70
N HIS A 363 -20.91 -15.80 -0.80
CA HIS A 363 -20.40 -16.53 0.35
C HIS A 363 -20.96 -16.03 1.70
N SER A 364 -21.41 -14.77 1.78
CA SER A 364 -21.96 -14.20 3.02
C SER A 364 -23.09 -13.19 2.79
N SER A 365 -24.27 -13.46 3.38
CA SER A 365 -25.37 -12.50 3.49
C SER A 365 -25.20 -11.49 4.63
N GLU A 366 -24.30 -11.78 5.58
CA GLU A 366 -24.15 -11.01 6.83
C GLU A 366 -22.94 -10.06 6.83
N ALA A 367 -21.85 -10.38 6.14
CA ALA A 367 -20.69 -9.49 6.12
C ALA A 367 -21.08 -8.11 5.52
N TYR A 368 -20.65 -7.03 6.18
CA TYR A 368 -20.73 -5.71 5.57
C TYR A 368 -19.77 -5.64 4.37
N VAL A 369 -20.15 -4.90 3.32
CA VAL A 369 -19.27 -4.64 2.18
C VAL A 369 -18.90 -3.17 2.21
N ILE A 370 -17.62 -2.89 2.45
CA ILE A 370 -17.10 -1.52 2.58
C ILE A 370 -16.49 -1.10 1.24
N MET A 371 -16.79 0.12 0.83
CA MET A 371 -16.35 0.73 -0.42
C MET A 371 -15.68 2.07 -0.10
N SER A 372 -14.38 2.18 -0.34
CA SER A 372 -13.65 3.41 -0.08
C SER A 372 -14.02 4.50 -1.10
N ASN A 373 -14.21 5.73 -0.63
CA ASN A 373 -14.31 6.88 -1.52
C ASN A 373 -12.99 7.10 -2.27
N ARG A 374 -13.06 7.70 -3.46
CA ARG A 374 -11.83 8.03 -4.18
C ARG A 374 -11.09 9.17 -3.49
N LEU A 375 -9.78 9.01 -3.37
CA LEU A 375 -8.88 10.12 -3.05
C LEU A 375 -8.93 11.17 -4.16
N SER A 376 -8.79 12.44 -3.78
CA SER A 376 -8.78 13.59 -4.70
C SER A 376 -10.06 13.77 -5.53
N SER A 377 -11.16 13.10 -5.17
CA SER A 377 -12.46 13.39 -5.79
C SER A 377 -12.97 14.77 -5.38
N PRO A 378 -13.49 15.58 -6.32
CA PRO A 378 -14.14 16.85 -6.00
C PRO A 378 -15.51 16.66 -5.34
N ASP A 379 -16.13 15.49 -5.46
CA ASP A 379 -17.43 15.17 -4.88
C ASP A 379 -17.32 14.00 -3.89
N PRO A 380 -17.36 14.25 -2.57
CA PRO A 380 -17.29 13.20 -1.55
C PRO A 380 -18.57 12.34 -1.48
N THR A 381 -19.60 12.69 -2.25
CA THR A 381 -20.89 11.99 -2.27
C THR A 381 -21.11 11.09 -3.50
N GLU A 382 -20.14 11.02 -4.42
CA GLU A 382 -20.25 10.39 -5.74
C GLU A 382 -20.61 8.88 -5.73
N LEU A 383 -20.42 8.22 -4.58
CA LEU A 383 -20.74 6.81 -4.35
C LEU A 383 -21.97 6.56 -3.47
N LEU A 384 -22.57 7.59 -2.84
CA LEU A 384 -23.66 7.39 -1.87
C LEU A 384 -24.91 6.77 -2.50
N GLU A 385 -25.32 7.23 -3.68
CA GLU A 385 -26.46 6.67 -4.40
C GLU A 385 -26.19 5.22 -4.82
N PHE A 386 -25.00 4.96 -5.37
CA PHE A 386 -24.58 3.64 -5.81
C PHE A 386 -24.57 2.62 -4.67
N ALA A 387 -23.91 2.95 -3.54
CA ALA A 387 -23.86 2.08 -2.36
C ALA A 387 -25.21 1.98 -1.67
N GLY A 388 -26.04 3.03 -1.74
CA GLY A 388 -27.41 3.02 -1.23
C GLY A 388 -28.32 1.96 -1.87
N GLY A 389 -28.03 1.56 -3.10
CA GLY A 389 -28.71 0.46 -3.79
C GLY A 389 -28.24 -0.94 -3.39
N LEU A 390 -27.29 -1.06 -2.47
CA LEU A 390 -26.63 -2.32 -2.10
C LEU A 390 -26.84 -2.62 -0.59
N PRO A 391 -27.63 -3.65 -0.23
CA PRO A 391 -27.86 -4.02 1.16
C PRO A 391 -26.56 -4.29 1.93
N ARG A 392 -26.46 -3.72 3.14
CA ARG A 392 -25.29 -3.80 4.03
C ARG A 392 -23.99 -3.31 3.38
N ALA A 393 -24.08 -2.39 2.43
CA ALA A 393 -22.93 -1.63 1.95
C ALA A 393 -22.59 -0.48 2.91
N VAL A 394 -21.32 -0.13 2.99
CA VAL A 394 -20.77 0.95 3.81
C VAL A 394 -19.80 1.75 2.95
N ILE A 395 -19.78 3.07 3.10
CA ILE A 395 -18.78 3.94 2.48
C ILE A 395 -17.67 4.19 3.50
N ASP A 396 -16.42 4.02 3.09
CA ASP A 396 -15.24 4.43 3.86
C ASP A 396 -14.77 5.83 3.43
N VAL A 397 -14.37 6.63 4.41
CA VAL A 397 -13.81 7.98 4.25
C VAL A 397 -12.61 8.16 5.15
N HIS A 398 -11.50 8.62 4.58
CA HIS A 398 -10.25 8.78 5.32
C HIS A 398 -9.94 10.26 5.54
N TYR A 399 -9.64 10.63 6.79
CA TYR A 399 -9.35 12.01 7.19
C TYR A 399 -8.04 12.06 7.97
N TYR A 400 -7.11 12.90 7.52
CA TYR A 400 -5.77 13.00 8.09
C TYR A 400 -5.38 14.45 8.36
N VAL A 401 -4.89 14.72 9.58
CA VAL A 401 -4.29 16.01 9.96
C VAL A 401 -2.77 16.05 9.76
N LEU A 402 -2.23 15.22 8.87
CA LEU A 402 -0.78 15.03 8.71
C LEU A 402 -0.27 15.33 7.29
N PHE A 403 -1.09 15.06 6.26
CA PHE A 403 -0.63 15.07 4.86
C PHE A 403 -0.96 16.38 4.13
N ASN A 404 -1.19 17.46 4.87
CA ASN A 404 -1.43 18.79 4.33
C ASN A 404 -0.61 19.80 5.12
N SER A 405 0.21 20.59 4.41
CA SER A 405 1.13 21.56 5.00
C SER A 405 0.46 22.66 5.82
N MET A 406 -0.85 22.86 5.64
CA MET A 406 -1.64 23.73 6.52
C MET A 406 -1.49 23.31 8.00
N PHE A 407 -1.47 22.00 8.28
CA PHE A 407 -1.41 21.46 9.64
C PHE A 407 -0.03 21.60 10.28
N ASP A 408 1.04 21.81 9.50
CA ASP A 408 2.42 21.99 10.02
C ASP A 408 2.52 23.22 10.94
N THR A 409 1.63 24.19 10.75
CA THR A 409 1.57 25.43 11.52
C THR A 409 0.50 25.43 12.62
N PHE A 410 -0.31 24.38 12.70
CA PHE A 410 -1.40 24.31 13.67
C PHE A 410 -0.88 23.95 15.05
N THR A 411 -1.35 24.68 16.07
CA THR A 411 -1.28 24.23 17.46
C THR A 411 -2.13 22.99 17.68
N VAL A 412 -1.90 22.28 18.78
CA VAL A 412 -2.73 21.11 19.17
C VAL A 412 -4.20 21.50 19.25
N GLN A 413 -4.53 22.67 19.80
CA GLN A 413 -5.92 23.12 19.92
C GLN A 413 -6.55 23.42 18.55
N GLN A 414 -5.81 24.08 17.65
CA GLN A 414 -6.30 24.32 16.28
C GLN A 414 -6.57 23.01 15.53
N ASN A 415 -5.72 21.99 15.72
CA ASN A 415 -5.98 20.65 15.16
C ASN A 415 -7.25 20.03 15.73
N ILE A 416 -7.45 20.09 17.05
CA ILE A 416 -8.68 19.59 17.70
C ILE A 416 -9.91 20.32 17.18
N ASP A 417 -9.84 21.65 17.06
CA ASP A 417 -10.95 22.47 16.60
C ASP A 417 -11.28 22.15 15.14
N PHE A 418 -10.27 22.03 14.27
CA PHE A 418 -10.46 21.64 12.87
C PHE A 418 -11.15 20.28 12.73
N ILE A 419 -10.80 19.29 13.55
CA ILE A 419 -11.48 17.99 13.57
C ILE A 419 -12.96 18.17 13.98
N LYS A 420 -13.22 18.94 15.04
CA LYS A 420 -14.57 19.17 15.57
C LYS A 420 -15.47 19.96 14.62
N THR A 421 -14.90 20.86 13.82
CA THR A 421 -15.65 21.70 12.88
C THR A 421 -15.66 21.12 11.48
N ASN A 422 -14.50 21.04 10.83
CA ASN A 422 -14.37 20.77 9.40
C ASN A 422 -14.64 19.30 9.11
N TYR A 423 -13.97 18.37 9.81
CA TYR A 423 -14.21 16.94 9.58
C TYR A 423 -15.56 16.47 10.07
N SER A 424 -16.06 17.00 11.20
CA SER A 424 -17.43 16.72 11.64
C SER A 424 -18.46 17.15 10.60
N SER A 425 -18.30 18.35 10.02
CA SER A 425 -19.18 18.85 8.95
C SER A 425 -19.06 18.00 7.69
N ALA A 426 -17.84 17.70 7.22
CA ALA A 426 -17.62 16.85 6.06
C ALA A 426 -18.22 15.45 6.24
N LEU A 427 -18.01 14.82 7.40
CA LEU A 427 -18.59 13.52 7.73
C LEU A 427 -20.13 13.58 7.73
N SER A 428 -20.73 14.67 8.20
CA SER A 428 -22.18 14.84 8.20
C SER A 428 -22.80 14.76 6.79
N THR A 429 -22.05 15.15 5.76
CA THR A 429 -22.51 15.10 4.36
C THR A 429 -22.69 13.67 3.86
N VAL A 430 -21.85 12.75 4.34
CA VAL A 430 -21.87 11.32 3.96
C VAL A 430 -22.64 10.45 4.96
N THR A 431 -22.97 10.97 6.16
CA THR A 431 -23.71 10.23 7.20
C THR A 431 -25.17 10.68 7.40
N LYS A 432 -25.89 11.09 6.34
CA LYS A 432 -27.23 11.69 6.46
C LYS A 432 -28.20 10.82 7.32
N PRO A 433 -28.94 11.40 8.30
CA PRO A 433 -29.82 10.66 9.23
C PRO A 433 -30.97 9.85 8.61
N ASN A 434 -31.24 10.05 7.32
CA ASN A 434 -32.17 9.27 6.48
C ASN A 434 -31.57 9.04 5.07
N GLY A 435 -30.23 9.08 4.98
CA GLY A 435 -29.49 8.82 3.75
C GLY A 435 -29.57 7.35 3.35
N TRP A 436 -29.18 7.05 2.12
CA TRP A 436 -29.46 5.76 1.47
C TRP A 436 -28.73 4.57 2.13
N LEU A 437 -27.75 4.84 3.01
CA LEU A 437 -27.10 3.88 3.90
C LEU A 437 -27.97 3.48 5.11
N SER A 438 -29.14 4.11 5.29
CA SER A 438 -30.22 3.70 6.20
C SER A 438 -31.35 3.09 5.38
N GLY A 439 -31.15 1.86 4.90
CA GLY A 439 -32.18 1.14 4.16
C GLY A 439 -33.51 1.10 4.93
N ARG A 440 -34.59 1.54 4.27
CA ARG A 440 -35.96 1.40 4.75
C ARG A 440 -36.32 -0.08 4.81
N CYS A 441 -36.22 -0.67 5.99
CA CYS A 441 -37.03 -1.81 6.42
C CYS A 441 -37.92 -1.28 7.56
N PRO A 442 -39.24 -1.55 7.59
CA PRO A 442 -40.15 -1.01 8.61
C PRO A 442 -39.97 -1.70 9.96
N MET A 443 -38.74 -1.74 10.49
CA MET A 443 -38.36 -2.07 11.87
C MET A 443 -36.84 -1.97 11.99
N GLN A 444 -36.26 -0.75 12.02
CA GLN A 444 -35.02 -0.40 12.74
C GLN A 444 -34.61 1.03 12.40
N ARG A 445 -34.70 1.93 13.39
CA ARG A 445 -34.23 3.31 13.29
C ARG A 445 -32.73 3.37 13.64
N ARG A 446 -31.96 4.13 12.86
CA ARG A 446 -30.57 4.61 13.08
C ARG A 446 -29.45 3.57 13.11
N LYS A 447 -28.79 3.31 11.98
CA LYS A 447 -27.49 2.59 11.95
C LYS A 447 -26.60 3.13 10.84
N SER A 448 -25.72 4.09 11.16
CA SER A 448 -24.59 4.48 10.31
C SER A 448 -23.32 3.83 10.85
N PHE A 449 -22.60 3.11 9.99
CA PHE A 449 -21.25 2.63 10.27
C PHE A 449 -20.31 3.82 10.07
N LYS A 450 -19.47 4.14 11.06
CA LYS A 450 -18.45 5.18 10.97
C LYS A 450 -17.09 4.50 11.03
N CYS A 451 -16.43 4.31 9.89
CA CYS A 451 -15.00 4.07 9.88
C CYS A 451 -14.35 5.46 9.91
N LEU A 452 -13.71 5.83 11.02
CA LEU A 452 -12.83 7.00 11.09
C LEU A 452 -11.44 6.45 11.36
N GLN A 453 -10.59 6.45 10.36
CA GLN A 453 -9.20 6.05 10.54
C GLN A 453 -8.41 7.21 11.17
N MET A 454 -8.05 7.08 12.44
CA MET A 454 -7.00 7.88 13.08
C MET A 454 -5.73 7.02 13.19
N HIS A 455 -4.88 7.10 12.17
CA HIS A 455 -3.76 6.18 11.94
C HIS A 455 -2.58 6.24 12.95
N ARG A 456 -2.56 7.15 13.93
CA ARG A 456 -1.33 7.42 14.71
C ARG A 456 -1.19 6.73 16.07
N TRP A 457 -2.25 6.17 16.66
CA TRP A 457 -2.21 5.89 18.10
C TRP A 457 -1.68 4.51 18.54
N MET A 458 -1.66 3.48 17.69
CA MET A 458 -1.14 2.16 18.12
C MET A 458 0.32 1.88 17.74
N CYS A 459 0.79 2.30 16.56
CA CYS A 459 2.13 1.90 16.11
C CYS A 459 3.28 2.55 16.91
N MET A 460 3.06 3.72 17.53
CA MET A 460 4.07 4.34 18.42
C MET A 460 4.03 3.81 19.87
N GLY A 461 3.00 3.04 20.26
CA GLY A 461 2.81 2.62 21.65
C GLY A 461 3.91 1.69 22.17
N ARG A 462 4.38 0.73 21.35
CA ARG A 462 5.45 -0.21 21.75
C ARG A 462 6.84 0.45 21.80
N GLN A 463 7.21 1.24 20.79
CA GLN A 463 8.55 1.86 20.76
C GLN A 463 8.78 2.86 21.91
N HIS A 464 7.73 3.51 22.42
CA HIS A 464 7.86 4.40 23.58
C HIS A 464 7.77 3.69 24.94
N LEU A 465 7.06 2.56 25.04
CA LEU A 465 6.97 1.80 26.30
C LEU A 465 8.28 1.07 26.64
N ASP A 466 9.00 0.57 25.64
CA ASP A 466 10.31 -0.07 25.86
C ASP A 466 11.41 0.96 26.23
N GLY A 467 11.25 2.22 25.81
CA GLY A 467 12.17 3.31 26.18
C GLY A 467 11.95 3.88 27.59
N LEU A 468 10.74 3.72 28.16
CA LEU A 468 10.38 4.27 29.48
C LEU A 468 10.64 3.29 30.64
N THR A 469 10.79 1.99 30.36
CA THR A 469 11.14 0.98 31.38
C THR A 469 12.64 0.95 31.73
N GLY A 470 13.48 1.62 30.93
CA GLY A 470 14.93 1.74 31.15
C GLY A 470 15.37 2.86 32.13
N LEU A 471 14.45 3.69 32.63
CA LEU A 471 14.74 4.83 33.51
C LEU A 471 14.29 4.63 34.98
N SER A 472 13.93 3.40 35.37
CA SER A 472 13.56 3.04 36.75
C SER A 472 14.63 2.21 37.49
N ARG A 473 15.85 2.11 36.93
CA ARG A 473 17.02 1.57 37.64
C ARG A 473 18.22 2.49 37.51
N MET A 474 18.11 3.66 38.13
CA MET A 474 19.19 4.32 38.89
C MET A 474 18.58 5.40 39.78
#